data_AF-A0A7K2WI10-F1
#
_entry.id   AF-A0A7K2WI10-F1
#
_cell.length_a   1.000
_cell.length_b   1.000
_cell.length_c   1.000
_cell.angle_alpha   90.00
_cell.angle_beta   90.00
_cell.angle_gamma   90.00
#
_symmetry.space_group_name_H-M   'P 1'
#
loop_
_entity.id
_entity.type
_entity.pdbx_description
1 polymer ?
#
loop_
_entity_poly.entity_id
_entity_poly.type
_entity_poly.pdbx_seq_one_letter_code
_entity_poly.pdbx_strand_id
1 'polypeptide(L)'
;MATLLYRLGRSCFRRRRLVFACWLTLMAAVIAVSAAFGGTGRLDDEFSIPGSESQQALDVMGRAFPGGSGTSAQLVFTAPAGGSVEEAPFKAAIDDTLARAARAPQVADVTAPEATGTVSADGGVAVAQVGYRVSKSDLDADSLDALDATAAPA
;
A
#
# COMPACT_ATOMS: atom_id res chain seq x y z
N MET A 1 -3.43 -45.27 25.78
CA MET A 1 -3.25 -43.89 25.26
C MET A 1 -2.75 -42.89 26.31
N ALA A 2 -3.35 -42.84 27.52
CA ALA A 2 -2.95 -41.89 28.58
C ALA A 2 -1.46 -41.97 29.00
N THR A 3 -0.86 -43.16 28.97
CA THR A 3 0.56 -43.38 29.29
C THR A 3 1.54 -42.73 28.30
N LEU A 4 1.15 -42.58 27.02
CA LEU A 4 1.99 -41.90 26.02
C LEU A 4 2.00 -40.39 26.25
N LEU A 5 0.84 -39.78 26.50
CA LEU A 5 0.73 -38.36 26.83
C LEU A 5 1.45 -38.03 28.15
N TYR A 6 1.35 -38.91 29.16
CA TYR A 6 2.07 -38.73 30.42
C TYR A 6 3.60 -38.72 30.23
N ARG A 7 4.13 -39.62 29.38
CA ARG A 7 5.57 -39.68 29.08
C ARG A 7 6.04 -38.46 28.28
N LEU A 8 5.23 -37.99 27.33
CA LEU A 8 5.49 -36.76 26.57
C LEU A 8 5.49 -35.53 27.49
N GLY A 9 4.44 -35.35 28.29
CA GLY A 9 4.34 -34.22 29.23
C GLY A 9 5.46 -34.21 30.26
N ARG A 10 5.82 -35.37 30.84
CA ARG A 10 6.94 -35.48 31.79
C ARG A 10 8.29 -35.19 31.13
N SER A 11 8.48 -35.58 29.88
CA SER A 11 9.72 -35.30 29.12
C SER A 11 9.82 -33.83 28.74
N CYS A 12 8.72 -33.20 28.34
CA CYS A 12 8.64 -31.76 28.08
C CYS A 12 8.96 -30.95 29.33
N PHE A 13 8.42 -31.33 30.49
CA PHE A 13 8.69 -30.63 31.75
C PHE A 13 10.15 -30.78 32.20
N ARG A 14 10.72 -31.99 32.06
CA ARG A 14 12.12 -32.26 32.45
C ARG A 14 13.12 -31.54 31.53
N ARG A 15 12.74 -31.30 30.27
CA ARG A 15 13.53 -30.54 29.28
C ARG A 15 12.90 -29.18 28.94
N ARG A 16 12.24 -28.53 29.90
CA ARG A 16 11.48 -27.27 29.69
C ARG A 16 12.26 -26.19 28.95
N ARG A 17 13.56 -26.04 29.23
CA ARG A 17 14.43 -25.05 28.56
C ARG A 17 14.66 -25.38 27.08
N LEU A 18 14.83 -26.66 26.74
CA LEU A 18 15.00 -27.11 25.35
C LEU A 18 13.69 -27.01 24.56
N VAL A 19 12.56 -27.36 25.18
CA VAL A 19 11.25 -27.22 24.53
C VAL A 19 10.95 -25.75 24.25
N PHE A 20 11.24 -24.87 25.22
CA PHE A 20 11.09 -23.44 25.04
C PHE A 20 12.00 -22.89 23.94
N ALA A 21 13.29 -23.23 23.95
CA ALA A 21 14.23 -22.82 22.91
C ALA A 21 13.83 -23.34 21.51
N CYS A 22 13.36 -24.58 21.42
CA CYS A 22 12.84 -25.16 20.18
C CYS A 22 11.65 -24.37 19.66
N TRP A 23 10.67 -24.04 20.52
CA TRP A 23 9.52 -23.23 20.14
C TRP A 23 9.91 -21.82 19.70
N LEU A 24 10.85 -21.19 20.40
CA LEU A 24 11.32 -19.84 20.08
C LEU A 24 12.05 -19.84 18.74
N THR A 25 12.87 -20.87 18.48
CA THR A 25 13.55 -21.07 17.19
C THR A 25 12.52 -21.31 16.08
N LEU A 26 11.50 -22.13 16.33
CA LEU A 26 10.45 -22.42 15.37
C LEU A 26 9.62 -21.17 15.04
N MET A 27 9.26 -20.36 16.04
CA MET A 27 8.61 -19.07 15.82
C MET A 27 9.51 -18.13 15.02
N ALA A 28 10.79 -17.99 15.40
CA ALA A 28 11.73 -17.15 14.67
C ALA A 28 11.89 -17.60 13.21
N ALA A 29 11.94 -18.90 12.96
CA ALA A 29 12.00 -19.47 11.62
C ALA A 29 10.72 -19.17 10.83
N VAL A 30 9.54 -19.35 11.43
CA VAL A 30 8.25 -19.00 10.79
C VAL A 30 8.19 -17.51 10.48
N ILE A 31 8.58 -16.64 11.41
CA ILE A 31 8.62 -15.19 11.18
C ILE A 31 9.59 -14.84 10.05
N ALA A 32 10.79 -15.41 10.04
CA ALA A 32 11.78 -15.16 9.00
C ALA A 32 11.31 -15.64 7.62
N VAL A 33 10.70 -16.83 7.55
CA VAL A 33 10.12 -17.36 6.30
C VAL A 33 8.95 -16.48 5.85
N SER A 34 8.04 -16.12 6.75
CA SER A 34 6.92 -15.24 6.42
C SER A 34 7.39 -13.84 5.98
N ALA A 35 8.46 -13.29 6.58
CA ALA A 35 9.02 -12.02 6.15
C ALA A 35 9.72 -12.12 4.79
N ALA A 36 10.43 -13.22 4.52
CA ALA A 36 11.16 -13.43 3.27
C ALA A 36 10.25 -13.81 2.09
N PHE A 37 9.16 -14.55 2.34
CA PHE A 37 8.29 -15.11 1.28
C PHE A 37 6.86 -14.58 1.32
N GLY A 38 6.35 -14.23 2.50
CA GLY A 38 4.98 -13.76 2.72
C GLY A 38 4.85 -12.24 2.64
N GLY A 39 5.69 -11.59 1.81
CA GLY A 39 5.72 -10.14 1.62
C GLY A 39 4.34 -9.50 1.69
N THR A 40 4.27 -8.38 2.40
CA THR A 40 3.10 -7.59 2.83
C THR A 40 2.12 -7.15 1.72
N GLY A 41 2.19 -7.72 0.51
CA GLY A 41 1.40 -7.31 -0.66
C GLY A 41 0.93 -8.43 -1.58
N ARG A 42 1.15 -9.73 -1.30
CA ARG A 42 0.76 -10.83 -2.22
C ARG A 42 -0.60 -11.50 -1.94
N LEU A 43 -1.50 -10.79 -1.27
CA LEU A 43 -2.92 -11.16 -1.32
C LEU A 43 -3.48 -10.53 -2.60
N ASP A 44 -3.23 -11.19 -3.73
CA ASP A 44 -3.81 -10.80 -5.03
C ASP A 44 -5.31 -11.13 -4.99
N ASP A 45 -6.15 -10.09 -5.04
CA ASP A 45 -7.59 -10.21 -5.31
C ASP A 45 -7.87 -10.31 -6.83
N GLU A 46 -6.87 -10.70 -7.64
CA GLU A 46 -6.99 -10.89 -9.09
C GLU A 46 -7.79 -12.17 -9.39
N PHE A 47 -9.11 -12.09 -9.24
CA PHE A 47 -10.04 -13.18 -9.50
C PHE A 47 -10.44 -13.17 -10.98
N SER A 48 -9.64 -13.80 -11.84
CA SER A 48 -10.03 -13.99 -13.26
C SER A 48 -10.93 -15.22 -13.43
N ILE A 49 -11.99 -15.10 -14.24
CA ILE A 49 -12.79 -16.24 -14.71
C ILE A 49 -12.56 -16.35 -16.23
N PRO A 50 -11.57 -17.18 -16.65
CA PRO A 50 -11.23 -17.32 -18.06
C PRO A 50 -12.44 -17.76 -18.88
N GLY A 51 -12.73 -17.03 -19.96
CA GLY A 51 -13.84 -17.34 -20.88
C GLY A 51 -15.20 -16.71 -20.54
N SER A 52 -15.31 -15.91 -19.47
CA SER A 52 -16.50 -15.10 -19.24
C SER A 52 -16.51 -13.83 -20.11
N GLU A 53 -17.70 -13.38 -20.53
CA GLU A 53 -17.86 -12.09 -21.24
C GLU A 53 -17.39 -10.91 -20.38
N SER A 54 -17.57 -10.97 -19.06
CA SER A 54 -17.07 -9.97 -18.12
C SER A 54 -15.54 -9.87 -18.14
N GLN A 55 -14.83 -11.00 -18.20
CA GLN A 55 -13.36 -10.99 -18.31
C GLN A 55 -12.92 -10.39 -19.66
N GLN A 56 -13.58 -10.74 -20.77
CA GLN A 56 -13.27 -10.14 -22.08
C GLN A 56 -13.50 -8.62 -22.09
N ALA A 57 -14.56 -8.14 -21.44
CA ALA A 57 -14.82 -6.71 -21.31
C ALA A 57 -13.70 -6.01 -20.53
N LEU A 58 -13.23 -6.62 -19.43
CA LEU A 58 -12.09 -6.13 -18.64
C LEU A 58 -10.79 -6.15 -19.46
N ASP A 59 -10.54 -7.22 -20.23
CA ASP A 59 -9.35 -7.34 -21.09
C ASP A 59 -9.35 -6.31 -22.23
N VAL A 60 -10.52 -5.93 -22.75
CA VAL A 60 -10.66 -4.85 -23.73
C VAL A 60 -10.45 -3.49 -23.06
N MET A 61 -11.04 -3.26 -21.88
CA MET A 61 -10.82 -2.03 -21.11
C MET A 61 -9.34 -1.82 -20.78
N GLY A 62 -8.63 -2.85 -20.30
CA GLY A 62 -7.20 -2.76 -19.99
C GLY A 62 -6.33 -2.47 -21.23
N ARG A 63 -6.72 -2.97 -22.40
CA ARG A 63 -6.03 -2.68 -23.67
C ARG A 63 -6.32 -1.29 -24.24
N ALA A 64 -7.56 -0.82 -24.11
CA ALA A 64 -7.99 0.47 -24.65
C ALA A 64 -7.60 1.65 -23.74
N PHE A 65 -7.53 1.41 -22.42
CA PHE A 65 -7.16 2.39 -21.40
C PHE A 65 -5.99 1.87 -20.56
N PRO A 66 -4.77 1.79 -21.13
CA PRO A 66 -3.58 1.38 -20.39
C PRO A 66 -3.32 2.39 -19.25
N GLY A 67 -3.65 2.00 -18.02
CA GLY A 67 -3.55 2.85 -16.82
C GLY A 67 -4.84 2.97 -16.01
N GLY A 68 -6.01 2.63 -16.57
CA GLY A 68 -7.28 2.62 -15.83
C GLY A 68 -7.43 1.46 -14.82
N SER A 69 -6.58 0.44 -14.96
CA SER A 69 -6.43 -0.69 -14.03
C SER A 69 -5.22 -0.54 -13.10
N GLY A 70 -4.49 0.58 -13.19
CA GLY A 70 -3.34 0.87 -12.35
C GLY A 70 -3.77 1.17 -10.92
N THR A 71 -2.87 0.95 -9.96
CA THR A 71 -3.09 1.42 -8.59
C THR A 71 -3.04 2.95 -8.56
N SER A 72 -3.92 3.56 -7.78
CA SER A 72 -3.91 4.99 -7.53
C SER A 72 -3.74 5.28 -6.04
N ALA A 73 -3.06 6.38 -5.75
CA ALA A 73 -2.96 6.97 -4.43
C ALA A 73 -3.68 8.32 -4.42
N GLN A 74 -4.21 8.70 -3.26
CA GLN A 74 -4.78 10.02 -3.04
C GLN A 74 -3.92 10.76 -2.03
N LEU A 75 -3.51 11.98 -2.38
CA LEU A 75 -2.88 12.92 -1.45
C LEU A 75 -3.93 13.91 -0.98
N VAL A 76 -4.08 14.00 0.33
CA VAL A 76 -5.05 14.90 0.98
C VAL A 76 -4.28 16.02 1.65
N PHE A 77 -4.55 17.25 1.22
CA PHE A 77 -3.97 18.45 1.77
C PHE A 77 -5.02 19.15 2.62
N THR A 78 -4.67 19.48 3.86
CA THR A 78 -5.56 20.18 4.80
C THR A 78 -4.92 21.49 5.23
N ALA A 79 -5.63 22.60 5.02
CA ALA A 79 -5.20 23.90 5.49
C ALA A 79 -5.41 24.04 7.01
N PRO A 80 -4.60 24.87 7.70
CA PRO A 80 -4.82 25.22 9.10
C PRO A 80 -6.19 25.87 9.32
N ALA A 81 -6.71 25.81 10.56
CA ALA A 81 -8.02 26.35 10.90
C ALA A 81 -8.19 27.81 10.46
N GLY A 82 -9.12 28.06 9.53
CA GLY A 82 -9.43 29.38 9.00
C GLY A 82 -8.61 29.82 7.77
N GLY A 83 -7.72 28.98 7.25
CA GLY A 83 -6.99 29.21 5.99
C GLY A 83 -7.54 28.37 4.84
N SER A 84 -7.27 28.79 3.61
CA SER A 84 -7.61 28.04 2.40
C SER A 84 -6.37 27.40 1.76
N VAL A 85 -6.53 26.18 1.26
CA VAL A 85 -5.52 25.49 0.44
C VAL A 85 -5.22 26.22 -0.88
N GLU A 86 -6.10 27.13 -1.30
CA GLU A 86 -5.96 27.95 -2.51
C GLU A 86 -5.10 29.21 -2.28
N GLU A 87 -4.72 29.53 -1.04
CA GLU A 87 -3.87 30.68 -0.78
C GLU A 87 -2.46 30.45 -1.34
N ALA A 88 -1.83 31.52 -1.85
CA ALA A 88 -0.55 31.47 -2.55
C ALA A 88 0.58 30.66 -1.86
N PRO A 89 0.81 30.72 -0.54
CA PRO A 89 1.85 29.90 0.09
C PRO A 89 1.51 28.41 0.14
N PHE A 90 0.23 28.05 0.31
CA PHE A 90 -0.20 26.64 0.36
C PHE A 90 -0.28 26.03 -1.03
N LYS A 91 -0.80 26.78 -2.00
CA LYS A 91 -0.82 26.36 -3.41
C LYS A 91 0.57 26.04 -3.95
N ALA A 92 1.56 26.91 -3.67
CA ALA A 92 2.94 26.66 -4.09
C ALA A 92 3.54 25.39 -3.46
N ALA A 93 3.19 25.09 -2.19
CA ALA A 93 3.62 23.86 -1.53
C ALA A 93 2.95 22.61 -2.11
N ILE A 94 1.65 22.71 -2.46
CA ILE A 94 0.92 21.64 -3.14
C ILE A 94 1.53 21.38 -4.52
N ASP A 95 1.81 22.43 -5.31
CA ASP A 95 2.40 22.29 -6.64
C ASP A 95 3.80 21.65 -6.58
N ASP A 96 4.64 22.04 -5.61
CA ASP A 96 5.96 21.45 -5.43
C ASP A 96 5.89 19.97 -4.99
N THR A 97 4.96 19.64 -4.08
CA THR A 97 4.75 18.23 -3.67
C THR A 97 4.25 17.37 -4.83
N LEU A 98 3.30 17.87 -5.63
CA LEU A 98 2.84 17.18 -6.84
C LEU A 98 3.94 17.03 -7.89
N ALA A 99 4.80 18.04 -8.06
CA ALA A 99 5.94 17.97 -8.98
C ALA A 99 6.98 16.93 -8.54
N ARG A 100 7.20 16.76 -7.23
CA ARG A 100 8.05 15.70 -6.69
C ARG A 100 7.40 14.33 -6.84
N ALA A 101 6.09 14.21 -6.55
CA ALA A 101 5.34 12.97 -6.74
C ALA A 101 5.37 12.50 -8.21
N ALA A 102 5.27 13.42 -9.17
CA ALA A 102 5.35 13.11 -10.60
C ALA A 102 6.71 12.53 -11.03
N ARG A 103 7.77 12.75 -10.24
CA ARG A 103 9.12 12.21 -10.48
C ARG A 103 9.39 10.91 -9.70
N ALA A 104 8.48 10.49 -8.83
CA ALA A 104 8.62 9.27 -8.06
C ALA A 104 8.62 8.03 -8.98
N PRO A 105 9.33 6.96 -8.60
CA PRO A 105 9.34 5.73 -9.37
C PRO A 105 7.93 5.17 -9.55
N GLN A 106 7.71 4.52 -10.70
CA GLN A 106 6.45 3.87 -11.07
C GLN A 106 5.21 4.80 -11.23
N VAL A 107 5.29 6.11 -10.97
CA VAL A 107 4.16 7.05 -11.20
C VAL A 107 3.91 7.27 -12.70
N ALA A 108 2.67 7.06 -13.14
CA ALA A 108 2.21 7.26 -14.51
C ALA A 108 1.75 8.69 -14.76
N ASP A 109 0.93 9.22 -13.85
CA ASP A 109 0.28 10.52 -13.98
C ASP A 109 -0.07 11.11 -12.61
N VAL A 110 -0.16 12.44 -12.55
CA VAL A 110 -0.54 13.18 -11.34
C VAL A 110 -1.63 14.18 -11.70
N THR A 111 -2.81 13.99 -11.13
CA THR A 111 -3.97 14.86 -11.33
C THR A 111 -4.08 15.86 -10.19
N ALA A 112 -3.92 17.14 -10.51
CA ALA A 112 -4.03 18.23 -9.54
C ALA A 112 -5.47 18.42 -9.06
N PRO A 113 -5.68 18.91 -7.82
CA PRO A 113 -7.02 19.15 -7.28
C PRO A 113 -7.83 20.16 -8.11
N GLU A 114 -7.14 21.15 -8.66
CA GLU A 114 -7.72 22.25 -9.43
C GLU A 114 -8.29 21.79 -10.78
N ALA A 115 -7.64 20.80 -11.41
CA ALA A 115 -8.09 20.23 -12.67
C ALA A 115 -9.37 19.41 -12.52
N THR A 116 -9.63 18.90 -11.32
CA THR A 116 -10.73 17.97 -11.02
C THR A 116 -11.84 18.63 -10.19
N GLY A 117 -11.62 19.85 -9.70
CA GLY A 117 -12.53 20.53 -8.78
C GLY A 117 -12.65 19.82 -7.42
N THR A 118 -11.61 19.08 -7.01
CA THR A 118 -11.59 18.28 -5.78
C THR A 118 -11.10 19.09 -4.58
N VAL A 119 -11.60 20.32 -4.48
CA VAL A 119 -11.39 21.24 -3.35
C VAL A 119 -12.71 21.36 -2.59
N SER A 120 -12.64 21.29 -1.27
CA SER A 120 -13.82 21.42 -0.40
C SER A 120 -14.46 22.81 -0.55
N ALA A 121 -15.76 22.90 -0.33
CA ALA A 121 -16.52 24.15 -0.47
C ALA A 121 -16.06 25.25 0.49
N ASP A 122 -15.45 24.88 1.61
CA ASP A 122 -14.83 25.76 2.59
C ASP A 122 -13.35 26.09 2.29
N GLY A 123 -12.78 25.53 1.21
CA GLY A 123 -11.38 25.71 0.82
C GLY A 123 -10.39 25.05 1.78
N GLY A 124 -10.86 24.33 2.80
CA GLY A 124 -10.00 23.78 3.85
C GLY A 124 -9.27 22.49 3.45
N VAL A 125 -9.75 21.78 2.43
CA VAL A 125 -9.21 20.48 2.00
C VAL A 125 -9.12 20.41 0.47
N ALA A 126 -8.00 19.91 -0.03
CA ALA A 126 -7.82 19.58 -1.44
C ALA A 126 -7.33 18.12 -1.60
N VAL A 127 -7.86 17.43 -2.62
CA VAL A 127 -7.48 16.04 -2.92
C VAL A 127 -6.83 15.98 -4.29
N ALA A 128 -5.60 15.47 -4.35
CA ALA A 128 -4.89 15.16 -5.59
C ALA A 128 -4.84 13.63 -5.80
N GLN A 129 -4.79 13.19 -7.06
CA GLN A 129 -4.64 11.79 -7.40
C GLN A 129 -3.29 11.52 -8.07
N VAL A 130 -2.65 10.43 -7.69
CA VAL A 130 -1.43 9.93 -8.30
C VAL A 130 -1.73 8.54 -8.84
N GLY A 131 -1.65 8.38 -10.16
CA GLY A 131 -1.79 7.09 -10.83
C GLY A 131 -0.43 6.43 -10.99
N TYR A 132 -0.32 5.13 -10.69
CA TYR A 132 0.87 4.33 -10.93
C TYR A 132 0.76 3.51 -12.22
N ARG A 133 1.90 3.24 -12.86
CA ARG A 133 1.99 2.39 -14.07
C ARG A 133 1.79 0.91 -13.74
N VAL A 134 1.90 0.54 -12.47
CA VAL A 134 1.88 -0.85 -11.98
C VAL A 134 0.65 -1.12 -11.11
N SER A 135 0.32 -2.39 -10.94
CA SER A 135 -0.69 -2.86 -9.99
C SER A 135 -0.18 -2.75 -8.55
N LYS A 136 -1.07 -2.93 -7.58
CA LYS A 136 -0.74 -2.79 -6.15
C LYS A 136 0.25 -3.85 -5.71
N SER A 137 0.20 -5.04 -6.31
CA SER A 137 1.09 -6.17 -6.01
C SER A 137 2.50 -5.98 -6.56
N ASP A 138 2.66 -5.19 -7.62
CA ASP A 138 3.94 -4.86 -8.25
C ASP A 138 4.49 -3.48 -7.84
N LEU A 139 3.81 -2.79 -6.92
CA LEU A 139 4.26 -1.50 -6.39
C LEU A 139 5.41 -1.74 -5.41
N ASP A 140 6.57 -1.17 -5.71
CA ASP A 140 7.73 -1.25 -4.83
C ASP A 140 7.47 -0.45 -3.54
N ALA A 141 7.94 -0.97 -2.40
CA ALA A 141 7.83 -0.27 -1.11
C ALA A 141 8.48 1.13 -1.17
N ASP A 142 9.60 1.24 -1.88
CA ASP A 142 10.32 2.50 -2.10
C ASP A 142 9.47 3.55 -2.82
N SER A 143 8.49 3.15 -3.64
CA SER A 143 7.59 4.08 -4.34
C SER A 143 6.59 4.73 -3.39
N LEU A 144 6.11 3.98 -2.39
CA LEU A 144 5.27 4.51 -1.32
C LEU A 144 6.08 5.38 -0.36
N ASP A 145 7.27 4.94 0.04
CA ASP A 145 8.16 5.71 0.91
C ASP A 145 8.59 7.04 0.26
N ALA A 146 8.82 7.03 -1.06
CA ALA A 146 9.08 8.25 -1.82
C ALA A 146 7.87 9.20 -1.82
N LEU A 147 6.65 8.67 -1.96
CA LEU A 147 5.43 9.47 -1.91
C LEU A 147 5.19 10.04 -0.50
N ASP A 148 5.37 9.25 0.55
CA ASP A 148 5.27 9.68 1.94
C ASP A 148 6.33 10.73 2.28
N ALA A 149 7.55 10.59 1.75
CA ALA A 149 8.59 11.60 1.89
C ALA A 149 8.24 12.93 1.20
N THR A 150 7.44 12.90 0.11
CA THR A 150 6.90 14.13 -0.49
C THR A 150 5.76 14.73 0.33
N ALA A 151 4.99 13.92 1.05
CA ALA A 151 3.86 14.37 1.87
C ALA A 151 4.26 14.85 3.27
N ALA A 152 5.51 14.58 3.72
CA ALA A 152 6.01 15.03 5.00
C ALA A 152 5.98 16.58 5.08
N PRO A 153 5.32 17.16 6.10
CA PRO A 153 5.30 18.60 6.26
C PRO A 153 6.72 19.13 6.48
N ALA A 154 7.08 20.20 5.77
CA ALA A 154 8.30 20.97 6.00
C ALA A 154 8.29 21.68 7.36
#